data_AF-A0A9Y1BQC5-F1
#
_entry.id   AF-A0A9Y1BQC5-F1
#
_cell.length_a   1.000
_cell.length_b   1.000
_cell.length_c   1.000
_cell.angle_alpha   90.00
_cell.angle_beta   90.00
_cell.angle_gamma   90.00
#
_symmetry.space_group_name_H-M   'P 1'
#
loop_
_entity.id
_entity.type
_entity.pdbx_description
1 polymer ?
#
loop_
_entity_poly.entity_id
_entity_poly.type
_entity_poly.pdbx_seq_one_letter_code
_entity_poly.pdbx_strand_id
1 'polypeptide(L)'
;MNVEKIAYLLKREGKALSQTTVTKVIKELGLSLWVNRKKRKRPRYKSFERQKPNELWQIDVKGPFWVEEQGQHLHLITLIDDHSRFCLGAKFHPFAPKKEQIISLLEEAIEKYGHPESILTDNGALFSSVRGGTSTFSRWCQTEGIKHIRARVFHPETCGKVERLHGTQQSSVRWKD
;
A
#
# COMPACT_ATOMS: atom_id res chain seq x y z
N MET A 1 9.54 11.66 -21.20
CA MET A 1 8.91 11.53 -22.53
C MET A 1 9.74 10.54 -23.34
N ASN A 2 9.14 9.55 -24.00
CA ASN A 2 9.88 8.50 -24.74
C ASN A 2 9.86 8.76 -26.27
N VAL A 3 10.68 8.05 -27.03
CA VAL A 3 10.83 8.19 -28.50
C VAL A 3 9.48 8.05 -29.22
N GLU A 4 8.65 7.11 -28.78
CA GLU A 4 7.34 6.83 -29.34
C GLU A 4 6.39 8.03 -29.20
N LYS A 5 6.33 8.65 -28.00
CA LYS A 5 5.52 9.84 -27.77
C LYS A 5 5.99 11.03 -28.61
N ILE A 6 7.30 11.17 -28.80
CA ILE A 6 7.88 12.23 -29.64
C ILE A 6 7.51 12.01 -31.11
N ALA A 7 7.65 10.79 -31.62
CA ALA A 7 7.25 10.44 -32.99
C ALA A 7 5.75 10.72 -33.23
N TYR A 8 4.89 10.39 -32.25
CA TYR A 8 3.47 10.68 -32.31
C TYR A 8 3.17 12.19 -32.36
N LEU A 9 3.84 13.00 -31.54
CA LEU A 9 3.64 14.45 -31.52
C LEU A 9 4.13 15.12 -32.80
N LEU A 10 5.30 14.72 -33.31
CA LEU A 10 5.82 15.21 -34.58
C LEU A 10 4.89 14.87 -35.75
N LYS A 11 4.28 13.68 -35.74
CA LYS A 11 3.27 13.30 -36.73
C LYS A 11 2.05 14.24 -36.72
N ARG A 12 1.60 14.70 -35.54
CA ARG A 12 0.50 15.68 -35.43
C ARG A 12 0.86 17.06 -35.96
N GLU A 13 2.15 17.42 -35.92
CA GLU A 13 2.70 18.64 -36.49
C GLU A 13 3.08 18.49 -37.98
N GLY A 14 2.64 17.41 -38.63
CA GLY A 14 2.89 17.15 -40.06
C GLY A 14 4.26 16.55 -40.37
N LYS A 15 5.09 16.24 -39.37
CA LYS A 15 6.40 15.60 -39.53
C LYS A 15 6.33 14.12 -39.17
N ALA A 16 5.92 13.29 -40.13
CA ALA A 16 5.86 11.85 -39.95
C ALA A 16 7.28 11.23 -40.01
N LEU A 17 7.93 11.11 -38.84
CA LEU A 17 9.23 10.47 -38.72
C LEU A 17 9.11 9.08 -38.09
N SER A 18 9.94 8.14 -38.57
CA SER A 18 10.07 6.84 -37.92
C SER A 18 10.73 6.97 -36.55
N GLN A 19 10.40 6.08 -35.62
CA GLN A 19 11.02 6.06 -34.29
C GLN A 19 12.56 5.93 -34.37
N THR A 20 13.08 5.23 -35.37
CA THR A 20 14.53 5.13 -35.66
C THR A 20 15.13 6.48 -36.03
N THR A 21 14.44 7.26 -36.85
CA THR A 21 14.90 8.61 -37.25
C THR A 21 14.88 9.56 -36.05
N VAL A 22 13.80 9.54 -35.27
CA VAL A 22 13.69 10.30 -34.02
C VAL A 22 14.83 9.94 -33.06
N THR A 23 15.14 8.65 -32.93
CA THR A 23 16.25 8.17 -32.10
C THR A 23 17.61 8.68 -32.57
N LYS A 24 17.87 8.70 -33.89
CA LYS A 24 19.11 9.25 -34.45
C LYS A 24 19.26 10.74 -34.14
N VAL A 25 18.21 11.52 -34.39
CA VAL A 25 18.21 12.98 -34.14
C VAL A 25 18.43 13.27 -32.66
N ILE A 26 17.78 12.52 -31.75
CA ILE A 26 18.00 12.66 -30.30
C ILE A 26 19.46 12.38 -29.92
N LYS A 27 20.10 11.40 -30.58
CA LYS A 27 21.50 11.05 -30.32
C LYS A 27 22.44 12.15 -30.83
N GLU A 28 22.21 12.65 -32.04
CA GLU A 28 22.97 13.76 -32.64
C GLU A 28 22.87 15.04 -31.82
N LEU A 29 21.69 15.35 -31.27
CA LEU A 29 21.47 16.52 -30.42
C LEU A 29 21.94 16.32 -28.96
N GLY A 30 22.50 15.16 -28.60
CA GLY A 30 22.93 14.86 -27.23
C GLY A 30 21.79 14.73 -26.22
N LEU A 31 20.53 14.66 -26.66
CA LEU A 31 19.34 14.64 -25.81
C LEU A 31 18.98 13.25 -25.28
N SER A 32 19.88 12.27 -25.44
CA SER A 32 19.63 10.86 -25.10
C SER A 32 19.24 10.65 -23.63
N LEU A 33 19.78 11.45 -22.71
CA LEU A 33 19.46 11.39 -21.28
C LEU A 33 18.04 11.90 -20.94
N TRP A 34 17.51 12.80 -21.77
CA TRP A 34 16.19 13.42 -21.58
C TRP A 34 15.05 12.56 -22.14
N VAL A 35 15.33 11.82 -23.21
CA VAL A 35 14.34 10.94 -23.85
C VAL A 35 14.39 9.51 -23.30
N ASN A 36 15.57 9.07 -22.86
CA ASN A 36 15.77 7.73 -22.32
C ASN A 36 16.19 7.80 -20.86
N ARG A 37 15.30 8.34 -20.03
CA ARG A 37 15.39 8.21 -18.57
C ARG A 37 15.23 6.71 -18.27
N LYS A 38 16.33 5.94 -18.27
CA LYS A 38 16.33 4.54 -17.84
C LYS A 38 15.54 4.52 -16.53
N LYS A 39 14.44 3.77 -16.47
CA LYS A 39 13.79 3.46 -15.20
C LYS A 39 14.92 2.93 -14.33
N ARG A 40 15.35 3.68 -13.29
CA ARG A 40 16.32 3.17 -12.31
C ARG A 40 15.80 1.79 -11.94
N LYS A 41 16.61 0.74 -12.16
CA LYS A 41 16.29 -0.58 -11.62
C LYS A 41 16.10 -0.34 -10.12
N ARG A 42 14.86 -0.45 -9.64
CA ARG A 42 14.58 -0.29 -8.22
C ARG A 42 15.46 -1.33 -7.51
N PRO A 43 16.26 -0.95 -6.50
CA PRO A 43 17.04 -1.93 -5.76
C PRO A 43 16.12 -3.05 -5.31
N ARG A 44 16.59 -4.29 -5.44
CA ARG A 44 15.84 -5.49 -5.02
C ARG A 44 15.76 -5.43 -3.49
N TYR A 45 14.65 -4.90 -2.97
CA TYR A 45 14.48 -4.68 -1.54
C TYR A 45 14.47 -6.02 -0.79
N LYS A 46 15.20 -6.08 0.32
CA LYS A 46 15.16 -7.21 1.25
C LYS A 46 13.88 -7.08 2.05
N SER A 47 12.95 -8.02 1.90
CA SER A 47 11.73 -8.05 2.73
C SER A 47 12.13 -8.18 4.19
N PHE A 48 11.78 -7.19 5.01
CA PHE A 48 11.94 -7.28 6.47
C PHE A 48 10.87 -8.21 7.03
N GLU A 49 11.23 -9.12 7.91
CA GLU A 49 10.33 -10.04 8.62
C GLU A 49 10.80 -10.20 10.06
N ARG A 50 9.85 -10.21 11.00
CA ARG A 50 10.10 -10.58 12.39
C ARG A 50 10.42 -12.07 12.53
N GLN A 51 11.18 -12.40 13.58
CA GLN A 51 11.68 -13.77 13.76
C GLN A 51 10.66 -14.68 14.43
N LYS A 52 9.68 -14.12 15.15
CA LYS A 52 8.67 -14.88 15.87
C LYS A 52 7.26 -14.32 15.66
N PRO A 53 6.22 -15.16 15.77
CA PRO A 53 4.84 -14.69 15.84
C PRO A 53 4.65 -13.66 16.94
N ASN A 54 3.71 -12.73 16.74
CA ASN A 54 3.33 -11.66 17.66
C ASN A 54 4.41 -10.60 17.93
N GLU A 55 5.62 -10.69 17.38
CA GLU A 55 6.60 -9.58 17.46
C GLU A 55 6.12 -8.34 16.68
N LEU A 56 5.37 -8.54 15.60
CA LEU A 56 4.80 -7.45 14.81
C LEU A 56 3.51 -7.89 14.13
N TRP A 57 2.44 -7.15 14.39
CA TRP A 57 1.24 -7.22 13.56
C TRP A 57 1.22 -6.04 12.58
N GLN A 58 0.65 -6.26 11.39
CA GLN A 58 0.42 -5.22 10.40
C GLN A 58 -1.08 -5.05 10.19
N ILE A 59 -1.56 -3.81 10.20
CA ILE A 59 -2.96 -3.49 9.94
C ILE A 59 -3.07 -2.50 8.79
N ASP A 60 -4.05 -2.74 7.91
CA ASP A 60 -4.34 -1.88 6.76
C ASP A 60 -5.86 -1.77 6.54
N VAL A 61 -6.26 -0.66 5.91
CA VAL A 61 -7.64 -0.40 5.52
C VAL A 61 -7.67 -0.10 4.03
N LYS A 62 -8.43 -0.90 3.28
CA LYS A 62 -8.53 -0.77 1.83
C LYS A 62 -9.98 -0.60 1.37
N GLY A 63 -10.15 0.04 0.22
CA GLY A 63 -11.45 0.33 -0.38
C GLY A 63 -11.73 1.84 -0.49
N PRO A 64 -12.97 2.23 -0.81
CA PRO A 64 -14.13 1.34 -0.99
C PRO A 64 -14.00 0.46 -2.25
N PHE A 65 -14.58 -0.75 -2.21
CA PHE A 65 -14.70 -1.66 -3.35
C PHE A 65 -16.16 -1.99 -3.60
N TRP A 66 -16.59 -2.13 -4.86
CA TRP A 66 -17.93 -2.62 -5.15
C TRP A 66 -18.03 -4.12 -4.84
N VAL A 67 -19.00 -4.51 -4.00
CA VAL A 67 -19.24 -5.91 -3.62
C VAL A 67 -20.62 -6.33 -4.13
N GLU A 68 -20.65 -7.10 -5.22
CA GLU A 68 -21.89 -7.45 -5.94
C GLU A 68 -22.91 -8.15 -5.03
N GLU A 69 -22.47 -9.11 -4.22
CA GLU A 69 -23.32 -9.87 -3.29
C GLU A 69 -24.00 -8.97 -2.24
N GLN A 70 -23.40 -7.82 -1.94
CA GLN A 70 -23.90 -6.85 -0.96
C GLN A 70 -24.56 -5.64 -1.62
N GLY A 71 -24.48 -5.51 -2.94
CA GLY A 71 -25.05 -4.40 -3.71
C GLY A 71 -24.54 -3.02 -3.29
N GLN A 72 -23.35 -2.93 -2.69
CA GLN A 72 -22.82 -1.68 -2.16
C GLN A 72 -21.28 -1.63 -2.15
N HIS A 73 -20.74 -0.44 -1.96
CA HIS A 73 -19.32 -0.22 -1.73
C HIS A 73 -18.94 -0.54 -0.29
N LEU A 74 -17.90 -1.37 -0.09
CA LEU A 74 -17.39 -1.75 1.23
C LEU A 74 -15.90 -1.42 1.39
N HIS A 75 -15.51 -1.08 2.61
CA HIS A 75 -14.13 -1.01 3.06
C HIS A 75 -13.75 -2.28 3.80
N LEU A 76 -12.50 -2.71 3.69
CA LEU A 76 -11.96 -3.87 4.37
C LEU A 76 -10.84 -3.45 5.33
N ILE A 77 -10.97 -3.77 6.61
CA ILE A 77 -9.87 -3.74 7.57
C ILE A 77 -9.21 -5.12 7.55
N THR A 78 -7.89 -5.19 7.45
CA THR A 78 -7.14 -6.46 7.51
C THR A 78 -6.01 -6.37 8.51
N LEU A 79 -5.91 -7.38 9.37
CA LEU A 79 -4.88 -7.53 10.40
C LEU A 79 -4.13 -8.85 10.18
N ILE A 80 -2.80 -8.78 10.09
CA ILE A 80 -1.96 -9.96 9.87
C ILE A 80 -0.77 -10.00 10.82
N ASP A 81 -0.28 -11.19 11.09
CA ASP A 81 0.99 -11.42 11.76
C ASP A 81 2.16 -11.32 10.77
N ASP A 82 3.22 -10.58 11.14
CA ASP A 82 4.38 -10.37 10.28
C ASP A 82 5.33 -11.58 10.23
N HIS A 83 5.26 -12.54 11.12
CA HIS A 83 6.14 -13.71 10.97
C HIS A 83 5.47 -14.78 10.12
N SER A 84 4.30 -15.22 10.58
CA SER A 84 3.57 -16.37 10.04
C SER A 84 2.76 -16.08 8.78
N ARG A 85 2.58 -14.81 8.41
CA ARG A 85 1.58 -14.35 7.41
C ARG A 85 0.13 -14.67 7.79
N PHE A 86 -0.13 -15.13 9.01
CA PHE A 86 -1.47 -15.53 9.42
C PHE A 86 -2.40 -14.32 9.47
N CYS A 87 -3.60 -14.46 8.89
CA CYS A 87 -4.64 -13.44 8.97
C CYS A 87 -5.34 -13.54 10.32
N LEU A 88 -5.04 -12.59 11.20
CA LEU A 88 -5.59 -12.52 12.56
C LEU A 88 -7.02 -12.00 12.55
N GLY A 89 -7.37 -11.17 11.57
CA GLY A 89 -8.72 -10.66 11.44
C GLY A 89 -8.95 -9.88 10.15
N ALA A 90 -10.18 -9.95 9.63
CA ALA A 90 -10.62 -9.21 8.47
C ALA A 90 -12.10 -8.85 8.62
N LYS A 91 -12.46 -7.57 8.48
CA LYS A 91 -13.84 -7.09 8.63
C LYS A 91 -14.21 -6.11 7.53
N PHE A 92 -15.38 -6.34 6.92
CA PHE A 92 -15.98 -5.41 5.96
C PHE A 92 -16.85 -4.37 6.68
N HIS A 93 -16.81 -3.13 6.18
CA HIS A 93 -17.63 -2.03 6.66
C HIS A 93 -18.25 -1.25 5.49
N PRO A 94 -19.54 -0.87 5.59
CA PRO A 94 -20.23 -0.13 4.52
C PRO A 94 -19.80 1.35 4.42
N PHE A 95 -19.07 1.85 5.41
CA PHE A 95 -18.54 3.21 5.43
C PHE A 95 -17.04 3.17 5.73
N ALA A 96 -16.36 4.29 5.47
CA ALA A 96 -14.97 4.47 5.86
C ALA A 96 -14.79 4.11 7.35
N PRO A 97 -13.92 3.13 7.69
CA PRO A 97 -13.80 2.65 9.05
C PRO A 97 -13.44 3.75 10.03
N LYS A 98 -14.00 3.66 11.24
CA LYS A 98 -13.64 4.53 12.36
C LYS A 98 -12.58 3.85 13.23
N LYS A 99 -11.88 4.65 14.04
CA LYS A 99 -10.78 4.17 14.89
C LYS A 99 -11.26 3.10 15.89
N GLU A 100 -12.49 3.22 16.36
CA GLU A 100 -13.10 2.30 17.32
C GLU A 100 -13.30 0.90 16.71
N GLN A 101 -13.60 0.82 15.41
CA GLN A 101 -13.75 -0.45 14.71
C GLN A 101 -12.40 -1.16 14.52
N ILE A 102 -11.33 -0.38 14.33
CA ILE A 102 -9.94 -0.90 14.26
C ILE A 102 -9.53 -1.45 15.63
N ILE A 103 -9.78 -0.69 16.70
CA ILE A 103 -9.46 -1.10 18.07
C ILE A 103 -10.22 -2.37 18.44
N SER A 104 -11.53 -2.43 18.17
CA SER A 104 -12.32 -3.64 18.42
C SER A 104 -11.78 -4.87 17.69
N LEU A 105 -11.33 -4.74 16.43
CA LEU A 105 -10.70 -5.85 15.71
C LEU A 105 -9.40 -6.30 16.38
N LEU A 106 -8.60 -5.36 16.89
CA LEU A 106 -7.35 -5.66 17.58
C LEU A 106 -7.59 -6.34 18.92
N GLU A 107 -8.56 -5.88 19.70
CA GLU A 107 -8.93 -6.47 20.99
C GLU A 107 -9.39 -7.93 20.81
N GLU A 108 -10.26 -8.20 19.83
CA GLU A 108 -10.69 -9.57 19.48
C GLU A 108 -9.50 -10.45 19.06
N ALA A 109 -8.55 -9.90 18.29
CA ALA A 109 -7.37 -10.63 17.88
C ALA A 109 -6.41 -10.91 19.05
N ILE A 110 -6.24 -9.95 19.97
CA ILE A 110 -5.42 -10.11 21.18
C ILE A 110 -5.99 -11.20 22.08
N GLU A 111 -7.31 -11.19 22.30
CA GLU A 111 -7.99 -12.21 23.11
C GLU A 111 -7.78 -13.62 22.53
N LYS A 112 -7.81 -13.75 21.20
CA LYS A 112 -7.76 -15.05 20.52
C LYS A 112 -6.35 -15.56 20.23
N TYR A 113 -5.42 -14.68 19.87
CA TYR A 113 -4.09 -15.04 19.34
C TYR A 113 -2.92 -14.56 20.19
N GLY A 114 -3.22 -13.88 21.30
CA GLY A 114 -2.24 -13.33 22.23
C GLY A 114 -1.80 -11.92 21.86
N HIS A 115 -1.00 -11.33 22.74
CA HIS A 115 -0.65 -9.92 22.70
C HIS A 115 0.57 -9.65 21.80
N PRO A 116 0.53 -8.68 20.87
CA PRO A 116 1.69 -8.33 20.06
C PRO A 116 2.68 -7.42 20.80
N GLU A 117 3.95 -7.46 20.42
CA GLU A 117 4.94 -6.48 20.91
C GLU A 117 4.80 -5.14 20.17
N SER A 118 4.42 -5.17 18.90
CA SER A 118 4.30 -3.98 18.07
C SER A 118 3.23 -4.09 16.99
N ILE A 119 2.69 -2.95 16.59
CA ILE A 119 1.75 -2.83 15.46
C ILE A 119 2.31 -1.84 14.45
N LEU A 120 2.36 -2.25 13.18
CA LEU A 120 2.69 -1.41 12.04
C LEU A 120 1.42 -0.94 11.32
N THR A 121 1.34 0.37 11.12
CA THR A 121 0.28 1.04 10.35
C THR A 121 0.89 1.90 9.25
N ASP A 122 0.07 2.30 8.28
CA ASP A 122 0.42 3.40 7.38
C ASP A 122 0.30 4.78 8.08
N ASN A 123 0.52 5.88 7.35
CA ASN A 123 0.33 7.23 7.91
C ASN A 123 -1.09 7.78 7.67
N GLY A 124 -2.08 6.93 7.47
CA GLY A 124 -3.46 7.33 7.26
C GLY A 124 -4.03 8.07 8.47
N ALA A 125 -5.06 8.91 8.22
CA ALA A 125 -5.72 9.71 9.26
C ALA A 125 -6.39 8.87 10.38
N LEU A 126 -6.56 7.57 10.15
CA LEU A 126 -7.01 6.60 11.13
C LEU A 126 -5.95 6.34 12.21
N PHE A 127 -4.68 6.36 11.83
CA PHE A 127 -3.56 6.03 12.72
C PHE A 127 -2.75 7.26 13.14
N SER A 128 -2.85 8.39 12.42
CA SER A 128 -2.15 9.63 12.73
C SER A 128 -3.04 10.77 13.25
N SER A 129 -2.48 11.68 14.04
CA SER A 129 -3.15 12.94 14.39
C SER A 129 -2.99 13.97 13.27
N VAL A 130 -4.09 14.54 12.79
CA VAL A 130 -4.10 15.57 11.73
C VAL A 130 -3.58 16.93 12.24
N ARG A 131 -3.70 17.21 13.55
CA ARG A 131 -3.34 18.50 14.17
C ARG A 131 -2.01 18.45 14.94
N GLY A 132 -1.20 17.41 14.74
CA GLY A 132 -0.04 17.12 15.58
C GLY A 132 -0.42 16.42 16.90
N GLY A 133 0.57 15.88 17.60
CA GLY A 133 0.38 15.13 18.84
C GLY A 133 0.00 13.65 18.66
N THR A 134 -0.25 12.97 19.79
CA THR A 134 -0.55 11.53 19.86
C THR A 134 -1.97 11.25 19.37
N SER A 135 -2.12 10.38 18.36
CA SER A 135 -3.45 9.95 17.89
C SER A 135 -4.16 9.08 18.93
N THR A 136 -5.50 9.00 18.88
CA THR A 136 -6.28 8.09 19.74
C THR A 136 -5.77 6.65 19.64
N PHE A 137 -5.44 6.21 18.43
CA PHE A 137 -4.86 4.90 18.19
C PHE A 137 -3.50 4.72 18.88
N SER A 138 -2.60 5.71 18.74
CA SER A 138 -1.29 5.67 19.41
C SER A 138 -1.42 5.67 20.93
N ARG A 139 -2.42 6.37 21.48
CA ARG A 139 -2.72 6.37 22.91
C ARG A 139 -3.23 5.00 23.36
N TRP A 140 -4.13 4.38 22.60
CA TRP A 140 -4.58 3.01 22.88
C TRP A 140 -3.41 2.04 22.89
N CYS A 141 -2.54 2.07 21.87
CA CYS A 141 -1.34 1.23 21.86
C CYS A 141 -0.45 1.48 23.09
N GLN A 142 -0.30 2.73 23.53
CA GLN A 142 0.48 3.05 24.73
C GLN A 142 -0.16 2.48 26.00
N THR A 143 -1.48 2.54 26.15
CA THR A 143 -2.21 1.93 27.27
C THR A 143 -2.03 0.42 27.31
N GLU A 144 -2.07 -0.24 26.15
CA GLU A 144 -1.85 -1.69 26.02
C GLU A 144 -0.36 -2.08 26.09
N GLY A 145 0.57 -1.14 26.21
CA GLY A 145 2.01 -1.44 26.18
C GLY A 145 2.51 -1.93 24.81
N ILE A 146 1.76 -1.68 23.74
CA ILE A 146 2.10 -2.04 22.36
C ILE A 146 2.89 -0.91 21.71
N LYS A 147 4.02 -1.24 21.07
CA LYS A 147 4.77 -0.25 20.29
C LYS A 147 4.08 0.04 18.95
N HIS A 148 3.58 1.27 18.79
CA HIS A 148 3.06 1.72 17.51
C HIS A 148 4.18 2.15 16.55
N ILE A 149 4.32 1.45 15.43
CA ILE A 149 5.25 1.73 14.34
C ILE A 149 4.46 2.29 13.17
N ARG A 150 4.92 3.41 12.60
CA ARG A 150 4.35 3.97 11.38
C ARG A 150 5.27 3.69 10.20
N ALA A 151 4.72 3.26 9.08
CA ALA A 151 5.45 3.11 7.83
C ALA A 151 6.12 4.45 7.48
N ARG A 152 7.30 4.42 6.86
CA ARG A 152 7.92 5.66 6.39
C ARG A 152 7.12 6.22 5.21
N VAL A 153 6.92 7.53 5.19
CA VAL A 153 6.30 8.23 4.06
C VAL A 153 7.11 7.92 2.79
N PHE A 154 6.41 7.52 1.72
CA PHE A 154 7.01 7.06 0.45
C PHE A 154 7.77 5.73 0.49
N HIS A 155 7.54 4.86 1.48
CA HIS A 155 8.02 3.46 1.50
C HIS A 155 6.84 2.47 1.63
N PRO A 156 6.00 2.34 0.57
CA PRO A 156 4.86 1.42 0.55
C PRO A 156 5.27 -0.04 0.79
N GLU A 157 6.53 -0.35 0.52
CA GLU A 157 7.16 -1.66 0.69
C GLU A 157 7.10 -2.18 2.14
N THR A 158 6.95 -1.30 3.13
CA THR A 158 6.79 -1.69 4.55
C THR A 158 5.44 -2.37 4.81
N CYS A 159 4.39 -1.97 4.08
CA CYS A 159 3.05 -2.56 4.13
C CYS A 159 2.83 -3.60 3.01
N GLY A 160 3.83 -3.83 2.16
CA GLY A 160 3.72 -4.66 0.96
C GLY A 160 3.35 -6.13 1.22
N LYS A 161 3.35 -6.58 2.47
CA LYS A 161 2.91 -7.93 2.84
C LYS A 161 1.40 -8.01 3.05
N VAL A 162 0.79 -7.00 3.67
CA VAL A 162 -0.67 -6.85 3.69
C VAL A 162 -1.20 -6.60 2.28
N GLU A 163 -0.52 -5.75 1.49
CA GLU A 163 -0.89 -5.51 0.09
C GLU A 163 -0.86 -6.80 -0.75
N ARG A 164 0.12 -7.70 -0.52
CA ARG A 164 0.21 -8.98 -1.20
C ARG A 164 -0.92 -9.93 -0.80
N LEU A 165 -1.35 -9.93 0.46
CA LEU A 165 -2.54 -10.65 0.90
C LEU A 165 -3.81 -10.13 0.20
N HIS A 166 -3.93 -8.81 0.06
CA HIS A 166 -5.03 -8.22 -0.70
C HIS A 166 -5.01 -8.62 -2.17
N GLY A 167 -3.83 -8.74 -2.79
CA GLY A 167 -3.71 -9.27 -4.15
C GLY A 167 -4.30 -10.68 -4.29
N THR A 168 -4.03 -11.56 -3.32
CA THR A 168 -4.59 -12.92 -3.28
C THR A 168 -6.11 -12.91 -3.05
N GLN A 169 -6.60 -12.05 -2.15
CA GLN A 169 -8.05 -11.87 -1.93
C GLN A 169 -8.74 -11.29 -3.17
N GLN A 170 -8.03 -10.45 -3.93
CA GLN A 170 -8.53 -9.89 -5.20
C GLN A 170 -8.66 -10.93 -6.31
N SER A 171 -7.79 -11.93 -6.34
CA SER A 171 -7.90 -13.04 -7.30
C SER A 171 -9.01 -14.04 -6.97
N SER A 172 -9.41 -14.16 -5.69
CA SER A 172 -10.37 -15.17 -5.24
C SER A 172 -11.83 -14.69 -5.20
N VAL A 173 -12.05 -13.38 -5.22
CA VAL A 173 -13.38 -12.75 -5.20
C VAL A 173 -13.46 -11.83 -6.43
N ARG A 174 -14.58 -11.82 -7.17
CA ARG A 174 -14.74 -10.92 -8.32
C ARG A 174 -14.95 -9.49 -7.83
N TRP A 175 -13.86 -8.73 -7.71
CA TRP A 175 -13.93 -7.29 -7.45
C TRP A 175 -14.06 -6.55 -8.78
N LYS A 176 -14.95 -5.55 -8.83
CA LYS A 176 -14.96 -4.55 -9.91
C LYS A 176 -14.45 -3.23 -9.33
N ASP A 177 -13.38 -2.71 -9.93
CA ASP A 177 -12.80 -1.40 -9.66
C ASP A 177 -13.70 -0.27 -10.16
#